data_AF-A0A537W4B3-F1
#
_entry.id   AF-A0A537W4B3-F1
#
_cell.length_a   1.000
_cell.length_b   1.000
_cell.length_c   1.000
_cell.angle_alpha   90.00
_cell.angle_beta   90.00
_cell.angle_gamma   90.00
#
_symmetry.space_group_name_H-M   'P 1'
#
loop_
_entity.id
_entity.type
_entity.pdbx_description
1 polymer ?
#
loop_
_entity_poly.entity_id
_entity_poly.type
_entity_poly.pdbx_seq_one_letter_code
_entity_poly.pdbx_strand_id
1 'polypeptide(L)' 'VATIDAVEQLTRYLERIRRDPALGNARGILAAQMIKPQALTLAEARGIRCVEVDLELLRGEREPELTLFAQVYR' A
#
# COMPACT_ATOMS: atom_id res chain seq x y z
N VAL A 1 -1.89 -2.96 -11.13
CA VAL A 1 -0.42 -2.97 -11.10
C VAL A 1 0.08 -1.58 -10.77
N ALA A 2 0.93 -1.41 -9.76
CA ALA A 2 1.55 -0.14 -9.42
C ALA A 2 2.87 0.08 -10.18
N THR A 3 3.11 1.32 -10.59
CA THR A 3 4.29 1.78 -11.33
C THR A 3 5.01 2.90 -10.57
N ILE A 4 6.12 3.42 -11.14
CA ILE A 4 6.85 4.57 -10.57
C ILE A 4 5.93 5.77 -10.33
N ASP A 5 4.97 6.03 -11.22
CA ASP A 5 4.04 7.17 -11.08
C ASP A 5 3.23 7.11 -9.79
N ALA A 6 2.84 5.90 -9.37
CA ALA A 6 2.11 5.70 -8.11
C ALA A 6 2.98 6.03 -6.89
N VAL A 7 4.27 5.69 -6.94
CA VAL A 7 5.24 6.03 -5.89
C VAL A 7 5.47 7.53 -5.82
N GLU A 8 5.62 8.19 -6.98
CA GLU A 8 5.82 9.63 -7.04
C GLU A 8 4.58 10.40 -6.59
N GLN A 9 3.38 9.91 -6.94
CA GLN A 9 2.12 10.47 -6.44
C GLN A 9 2.04 10.36 -4.91
N LEU A 10 2.30 9.18 -4.34
CA LEU A 10 2.27 8.99 -2.89
C LEU A 10 3.34 9.82 -2.17
N THR A 11 4.54 9.94 -2.76
CA THR A 11 5.60 10.80 -2.20
C THR A 11 5.12 12.25 -2.09
N ARG A 12 4.56 12.82 -3.16
CA ARG A 12 4.03 14.19 -3.14
C ARG A 12 2.94 14.39 -2.09
N TYR A 13 2.07 13.40 -1.91
CA TYR A 13 1.03 13.47 -0.87
C TYR A 13 1.64 13.45 0.53
N LEU A 14 2.59 12.55 0.82
CA LEU A 14 3.26 12.50 2.11
C LEU A 14 4.02 13.79 2.42
N GLU A 15 4.72 14.36 1.43
CA GLU A 15 5.39 15.66 1.58
C GLU A 15 4.41 16.76 1.96
N ARG A 16 3.21 16.79 1.36
CA ARG A 16 2.20 17.80 1.68
C ARG A 16 1.54 17.54 3.04
N ILE A 17 1.22 16.30 3.37
CA ILE A 17 0.59 15.90 4.63
C ILE A 17 1.51 16.22 5.82
N ARG A 18 2.79 15.90 5.72
CA ARG A 18 3.76 16.10 6.80
C ARG A 18 4.08 17.57 7.10
N ARG A 19 3.60 18.52 6.28
CA ARG A 19 3.70 19.96 6.57
C ARG A 19 2.78 20.38 7.72
N ASP A 20 1.71 19.62 7.96
CA ASP A 20 0.90 19.79 9.16
C ASP A 20 1.65 19.18 10.35
N PRO A 21 2.00 19.96 11.40
CA PRO A 21 2.68 19.44 12.58
C PRO A 21 1.94 18.28 13.26
N ALA A 22 0.60 18.26 13.20
CA ALA A 22 -0.20 17.17 13.76
C ALA A 22 -0.02 15.85 12.99
N LEU A 23 0.41 15.93 11.72
CA LEU A 23 0.58 14.79 10.82
C LEU A 23 2.04 14.57 10.38
N GLY A 24 3.01 15.24 11.03
CA GLY A 24 4.43 15.20 10.65
C GLY A 24 5.03 13.79 10.61
N ASN A 25 4.47 12.85 11.39
CA ASN A 25 4.93 11.46 11.46
C ASN A 25 4.17 10.51 10.52
N ALA A 26 3.36 11.02 9.59
CA ALA A 26 2.61 10.19 8.64
C ALA A 26 3.54 9.26 7.85
N ARG A 27 3.13 8.00 7.66
CA ARG A 27 3.85 6.97 6.90
C ARG A 27 3.03 6.55 5.69
N GLY A 28 3.70 6.28 4.57
CA GLY A 28 3.06 5.80 3.36
C GLY A 28 3.08 4.30 3.23
N ILE A 29 1.97 3.73 2.75
CA ILE A 29 1.88 2.36 2.27
C ILE A 29 1.36 2.41 0.84
N LEU A 30 2.10 1.81 -0.11
CA LEU A 30 1.63 1.56 -1.47
C LEU A 30 1.00 0.16 -1.51
N ALA A 31 -0.33 0.11 -1.59
CA ALA A 31 -1.09 -1.12 -1.74
C ALA A 31 -1.56 -1.30 -3.19
N ALA A 32 -1.29 -2.46 -3.79
CA ALA A 32 -1.73 -2.77 -5.15
C ALA A 32 -1.82 -4.28 -5.38
N GLN A 33 -2.57 -4.76 -6.38
CA GLN A 33 -2.60 -6.20 -6.71
C GLN A 33 -1.24 -6.76 -7.16
N MET A 34 -0.39 -5.90 -7.69
CA MET A 34 0.96 -6.24 -8.13
C MET A 34 1.78 -4.97 -8.17
N ILE A 35 3.05 -5.03 -7.81
CA ILE A 35 3.96 -3.88 -7.83
C ILE A 35 5.14 -4.20 -8.76
N LYS A 36 5.44 -3.32 -9.72
CA LYS A 36 6.59 -3.53 -10.61
C LYS A 36 7.92 -3.41 -9.83
N PRO A 37 8.98 -4.18 -10.19
CA PRO A 37 10.26 -4.14 -9.48
C PRO A 37 10.86 -2.74 -9.34
N GLN A 38 10.85 -1.94 -10.41
CA GLN A 38 11.36 -0.57 -10.37
C GLN A 38 10.55 0.36 -9.45
N ALA A 39 9.25 0.10 -9.29
CA ALA A 39 8.41 0.85 -8.37
C ALA A 39 8.69 0.43 -6.92
N LEU A 40 8.93 -0.86 -6.67
CA LEU A 40 9.34 -1.36 -5.36
C LEU A 40 10.67 -0.74 -4.92
N THR A 41 11.69 -0.75 -5.80
CA THR A 41 12.99 -0.14 -5.53
C THR A 41 12.86 1.36 -5.19
N LEU A 42 12.05 2.10 -5.93
CA LEU A 42 11.85 3.52 -5.66
C LEU A 42 11.08 3.76 -4.35
N ALA A 43 10.06 2.94 -4.07
CA ALA A 43 9.26 3.05 -2.85
C ALA A 43 10.13 2.83 -1.60
N GLU A 44 10.99 1.81 -1.61
CA GLU A 44 11.95 1.54 -0.53
C GLU A 44 12.90 2.72 -0.32
N ALA A 45 13.45 3.29 -1.40
CA ALA A 45 14.33 4.45 -1.34
C ALA A 45 13.64 5.71 -0.76
N ARG A 46 12.30 5.78 -0.83
CA ARG A 46 11.47 6.88 -0.28
C ARG A 46 10.87 6.54 1.08
N GLY A 47 11.20 5.40 1.68
CA GLY A 47 10.65 4.96 2.96
C GLY A 47 9.16 4.65 2.92
N ILE A 48 8.65 4.24 1.74
CA ILE A 48 7.27 3.81 1.53
C ILE A 48 7.22 2.29 1.62
N ARG A 49 6.32 1.77 2.46
CA ARG A 49 6.09 0.32 2.56
C ARG A 49 5.23 -0.13 1.39
N CYS A 50 5.53 -1.29 0.82
CA CYS A 50 4.74 -1.89 -0.25
C CYS A 50 3.98 -3.11 0.26
N VAL A 51 2.74 -3.28 -0.18
CA VAL A 51 1.95 -4.49 0.11
C VAL A 51 1.15 -4.89 -1.11
N GLU A 52 1.19 -6.18 -1.44
CA GLU A 52 0.32 -6.75 -2.46
C GLU A 52 -1.00 -7.17 -1.83
N VAL A 53 -2.12 -6.84 -2.49
CA VAL A 53 -3.47 -7.10 -1.96
C VAL A 53 -4.35 -7.79 -3.01
N ASP A 54 -5.12 -8.78 -2.58
CA ASP A 54 -6.21 -9.33 -3.38
C ASP A 54 -7.43 -8.40 -3.27
N LEU A 55 -7.72 -7.66 -4.34
CA LEU A 55 -8.85 -6.72 -4.35
C LEU A 55 -10.20 -7.42 -4.42
N GLU A 56 -10.30 -8.58 -5.06
CA GLU A 56 -11.54 -9.36 -5.14
C GLU A 56 -11.92 -9.84 -3.74
N LEU A 57 -10.93 -10.34 -3.00
CA LEU A 57 -11.11 -10.74 -1.61
C LEU A 57 -11.49 -9.55 -0.71
N LEU A 58 -10.77 -8.43 -0.80
CA LEU A 58 -11.03 -7.24 0.03
C LEU A 58 -12.38 -6.59 -0.27
N ARG A 59 -12.92 -6.75 -1.47
CA ARG A 59 -14.25 -6.26 -1.86
C ARG A 59 -15.37 -7.24 -1.51
N GLY A 60 -15.04 -8.46 -1.08
CA GLY A 60 -16.02 -9.52 -0.86
C GLY A 60 -16.59 -10.09 -2.17
N GLU A 61 -15.91 -9.87 -3.29
CA GLU A 61 -16.26 -10.42 -4.62
C GLU A 61 -15.78 -11.87 -4.76
N ARG A 62 -14.93 -12.34 -3.83
CA ARG A 62 -14.45 -13.72 -3.71
C ARG A 62 -14.48 -14.17 -2.25
N GLU A 63 -14.85 -15.42 -2.01
CA GLU A 63 -14.69 -16.02 -0.68
C GLU A 63 -13.20 -16.22 -0.34
N PRO A 64 -12.78 -16.00 0.92
CA PRO A 64 -11.44 -16.35 1.35
C PRO A 64 -11.19 -17.85 1.17
N GLU A 65 -9.95 -18.21 0.85
CA GLU A 65 -9.55 -19.61 0.88
C GLU A 65 -9.86 -20.22 2.25
N LEU A 66 -10.44 -21.42 2.25
CA LEU A 66 -10.74 -22.14 3.48
C LEU A 66 -9.44 -22.47 4.21
N THR A 67 -9.08 -21.65 5.18
CA THR A 67 -7.99 -21.93 6.12
C THR A 67 -8.57 -22.44 7.43
N LEU A 68 -7.86 -23.37 8.07
CA LEU A 68 -8.35 -24.15 9.23
C LEU A 68 -8.83 -23.28 10.42
N PHE A 69 -8.52 -21.98 10.44
CA PHE A 69 -8.93 -21.04 11.49
C PHE A 69 -9.21 -19.61 10.97
N ALA A 70 -9.94 -19.46 9.86
CA ALA A 70 -10.18 -18.17 9.19
C ALA A 70 -10.92 -17.07 10.01
N GLN A 71 -11.17 -17.27 11.31
CA GLN A 71 -11.67 -16.24 12.23
C GLN A 71 -10.53 -15.61 13.04
N VAL A 72 -9.67 -14.83 12.37
CA VAL A 72 -8.89 -13.80 13.06
C VAL A 72 -8.99 -12.54 12.22
N TYR A 73 -9.29 -11.42 12.89
CA TYR A 73 -9.54 -10.07 12.34
C TYR A 73 -11.00 -9.81 11.91
N ARG A 74 -11.87 -9.67 12.91
CA ARG A 74 -12.97 -8.71 12.85
C ARG A 74 -12.59 -7.50 13.70
#